data_AF-A0A8B8JJA1-F1
#
_entry.id   AF-A0A8B8JJA1-F1
#
_cell.length_a   1.000
_cell.length_b   1.000
_cell.length_c   1.000
_cell.angle_alpha   90.00
_cell.angle_beta   90.00
_cell.angle_gamma   90.00
#
_symmetry.space_group_name_H-M   'P 1'
#
loop_
_entity.id
_entity.type
_entity.pdbx_description
1 polymer ?
#
loop_
_entity_poly.entity_id
_entity_poly.type
_entity_poly.pdbx_seq_one_letter_code
_entity_poly.pdbx_strand_id
1 'polypeptide(L)'
;MDPDEECSIVLELSESDPFFDKKKKLLQSKGFSPKERIYLRSSSKPGWMNATVELLLQIARIIQLNELELYFAEDDACTSVEFYSPRNELEALNSIILLADISLSTCTHLQTKMLQGLRQTILDLISDFGDKNSMKGVIEKDRSCDQEERLIEWGESNGVMTQLKIAYIEGSGRGAIARKDLNVGDTALEIPVSIIISEELVHETDMYDVLKEIDGISPETILLLWSMKEKYNCDSKFKIYFDTLPEKFNTALSFSIEAITMLDGTLLLEEIMQARQHLHAQYDELFPVLCNDFPDIFPPELYTWEKFLWACELWYSNSMKIMYSDGKLRTCLIPIAGFLNHSLCPHVMHYGKVDPATTSLKFCLSRPCRSGEECCLSYGNFSSSHLITFYGFLPQGDNLYDVIPLDIDGSDVDSIVDMPVSNWTTHMVRGTWLSKNHSPFSYGLPSPLLDHLRKSRSPTLQTKTFLQGNLENELEILENLKYIFDDIVDNMGDIDFDNRENCSWDEKLGMDFKNLQRRIAGSVSSSCHTGMDMLKSELCKCMAEDIRG
;
A
#
# COMPACT_ATOMS: atom_id res chain seq x y z
N MET A 1 -28.47 7.94 44.29
CA MET A 1 -28.52 7.05 43.10
C MET A 1 -28.08 7.94 41.96
N ASP A 2 -26.78 7.99 41.73
CA ASP A 2 -26.21 8.81 40.66
C ASP A 2 -26.51 8.17 39.31
N PRO A 3 -26.80 8.97 38.29
CA PRO A 3 -27.09 8.45 36.95
C PRO A 3 -25.82 7.78 36.42
N ASP A 4 -26.02 6.65 35.77
CA ASP A 4 -25.04 5.91 34.98
C ASP A 4 -23.84 6.75 34.50
N GLU A 5 -22.64 6.47 35.03
CA GLU A 5 -21.39 6.84 34.36
C GLU A 5 -21.29 6.01 33.08
N GLU A 6 -22.00 6.44 32.04
CA GLU A 6 -22.09 5.76 30.75
C GLU A 6 -20.69 5.64 30.14
N CYS A 7 -20.19 4.40 30.03
CA CYS A 7 -18.94 4.12 29.35
C CYS A 7 -19.06 4.53 27.87
N SER A 8 -18.07 5.23 27.33
CA SER A 8 -18.10 5.67 25.93
C SER A 8 -16.73 5.60 25.25
N ILE A 9 -16.76 5.42 23.93
CA ILE A 9 -15.60 5.52 23.05
C ILE A 9 -15.78 6.79 22.20
N VAL A 10 -14.71 7.57 22.07
CA VAL A 10 -14.70 8.78 21.24
C VAL A 10 -13.81 8.53 20.04
N LEU A 11 -14.38 8.64 18.84
CA LEU A 11 -13.61 8.65 17.59
C LEU A 11 -13.50 10.08 17.10
N GLU A 12 -12.28 10.48 16.73
CA GLU A 12 -11.99 11.84 16.33
C GLU A 12 -11.14 11.85 15.06
N LEU A 13 -11.64 12.53 14.03
CA LEU A 13 -10.89 12.86 12.83
C LEU A 13 -9.93 14.01 13.16
N SER A 14 -8.63 13.78 13.02
CA SER A 14 -7.61 14.81 13.31
C SER A 14 -7.74 16.02 12.39
N GLU A 15 -7.75 17.24 12.94
CA GLU A 15 -7.72 18.49 12.16
C GLU A 15 -6.44 18.64 11.32
N SER A 16 -5.38 17.89 11.66
CA SER A 16 -4.13 17.85 10.89
C SER A 16 -4.17 16.84 9.74
N ASP A 17 -5.26 16.11 9.54
CA ASP A 17 -5.40 15.15 8.45
C ASP A 17 -5.43 15.89 7.09
N PRO A 18 -4.57 15.52 6.12
CA PRO A 18 -4.50 16.22 4.83
C PRO A 18 -5.81 16.14 4.03
N PHE A 19 -6.68 15.18 4.34
CA PHE A 19 -7.98 14.98 3.72
C PHE A 19 -9.15 15.29 4.66
N PHE A 20 -8.92 16.08 5.72
CA PHE A 20 -9.91 16.41 6.75
C PHE A 20 -11.26 16.81 6.15
N ASP A 21 -11.29 17.78 5.23
CA ASP A 21 -12.55 18.28 4.66
C ASP A 21 -13.31 17.22 3.85
N LYS A 22 -12.60 16.36 3.11
CA LYS A 22 -13.22 15.27 2.33
C LYS A 22 -13.80 14.21 3.27
N LYS A 23 -13.02 13.74 4.25
CA LYS A 23 -13.45 12.75 5.26
C LYS A 23 -14.59 13.29 6.13
N LYS A 24 -14.54 14.56 6.53
CA LYS A 24 -15.59 15.24 7.29
C LYS A 24 -16.92 15.26 6.53
N LYS A 25 -16.91 15.60 5.24
CA LYS A 25 -18.12 15.55 4.40
C LYS A 25 -18.67 14.14 4.31
N LEU A 26 -17.81 13.14 4.13
CA LEU A 26 -18.21 11.74 4.08
C LEU A 26 -18.84 11.27 5.40
N LEU A 27 -18.23 11.59 6.54
CA LEU A 27 -18.81 11.34 7.88
C LEU A 27 -20.20 11.98 8.01
N GLN A 28 -20.33 13.26 7.64
CA GLN A 28 -21.59 14.00 7.71
C GLN A 28 -22.67 13.40 6.81
N SER A 29 -22.31 12.91 5.62
CA SER A 29 -23.24 12.24 4.69
C SER A 29 -23.83 10.95 5.29
N LYS A 30 -23.06 10.26 6.15
CA LYS A 30 -23.47 9.06 6.89
C LYS A 30 -24.09 9.39 8.26
N GLY A 31 -24.26 10.67 8.58
CA GLY A 31 -24.91 11.13 9.82
C GLY A 31 -23.99 11.24 11.03
N PHE A 32 -22.67 11.24 10.85
CA PHE A 32 -21.67 11.32 11.91
C PHE A 32 -21.01 12.70 11.99
N SER A 33 -20.58 13.09 13.18
CA SER A 33 -19.73 14.25 13.39
C SER A 33 -18.23 13.89 13.30
N PRO A 34 -17.33 14.86 13.03
CA PRO A 34 -15.89 14.62 13.05
C PRO A 34 -15.34 14.15 14.39
N LYS A 35 -16.09 14.38 15.48
CA LYS A 35 -15.77 13.95 16.84
C LYS A 35 -16.99 13.27 17.44
N GLU A 36 -17.12 11.98 17.15
CA GLU A 36 -18.30 11.21 17.50
C GLU A 36 -18.09 10.44 18.81
N ARG A 37 -19.06 10.53 19.73
CA ARG A 37 -19.03 9.81 21.01
C ARG A 37 -20.07 8.69 21.00
N ILE A 38 -19.60 7.46 21.11
CA ILE A 38 -20.44 6.27 21.12
C ILE A 38 -20.54 5.72 22.54
N TYR A 39 -21.75 5.67 23.10
CA TYR A 39 -22.02 5.15 24.43
C TYR A 39 -22.22 3.63 24.40
N LEU A 40 -21.50 2.91 25.25
CA LEU A 40 -21.63 1.48 25.47
C LEU A 40 -22.79 1.23 26.45
N ARG A 41 -24.00 1.04 25.92
CA ARG A 41 -25.20 0.78 26.73
C ARG A 41 -25.54 -0.70 26.71
N SER A 42 -25.52 -1.35 27.86
CA SER A 42 -26.02 -2.72 27.98
C SER A 42 -27.53 -2.73 27.70
N SER A 43 -27.92 -3.19 26.50
CA SER A 43 -29.31 -3.37 26.14
C SER A 43 -29.81 -4.75 26.56
N SER A 44 -31.09 -4.87 26.89
CA SER A 44 -31.77 -6.17 27.05
C SER A 44 -31.96 -6.91 25.72
N LYS A 45 -31.66 -6.27 24.58
CA LYS A 45 -31.71 -6.89 23.26
C LYS A 45 -30.43 -7.72 23.00
N PRO A 46 -30.54 -9.00 22.58
CA PRO A 46 -29.39 -9.75 22.10
C PRO A 46 -28.77 -9.06 20.89
N GLY A 47 -27.43 -9.02 20.81
CA GLY A 47 -26.69 -8.45 19.68
C GLY A 47 -26.35 -6.96 19.75
N TRP A 48 -26.62 -6.28 20.88
CA TRP A 48 -26.29 -4.84 21.02
C TRP A 48 -24.80 -4.53 20.81
N MET A 49 -23.90 -5.43 21.23
CA MET A 49 -22.45 -5.28 21.05
C MET A 49 -22.10 -5.24 19.56
N ASN A 50 -22.69 -6.11 18.75
CA ASN A 50 -22.44 -6.14 17.31
C ASN A 50 -22.90 -4.84 16.65
N ALA A 51 -24.08 -4.32 17.02
CA ALA A 51 -24.57 -3.04 16.50
C ALA A 51 -23.66 -1.87 16.90
N THR A 52 -23.14 -1.87 18.14
CA THR A 52 -22.15 -0.87 18.58
C THR A 52 -20.85 -0.99 17.79
N VAL A 53 -20.34 -2.20 17.59
CA VAL A 53 -19.13 -2.46 16.81
C VAL A 53 -19.29 -2.03 15.35
N GLU A 54 -20.42 -2.34 14.71
CA GLU A 54 -20.73 -1.89 13.35
C GLU A 54 -20.70 -0.36 13.25
N LEU A 55 -21.26 0.35 14.24
CA LEU A 55 -21.26 1.81 14.30
C LEU A 55 -19.84 2.38 14.46
N LEU A 56 -19.05 1.82 15.39
CA LEU A 56 -17.67 2.21 15.61
C LEU A 56 -16.83 2.00 14.34
N LEU A 57 -17.03 0.87 13.65
CA LEU A 57 -16.32 0.54 12.44
C LEU A 57 -16.63 1.49 11.29
N GLN A 58 -17.90 1.81 11.03
CA GLN A 58 -18.27 2.77 9.98
C GLN A 58 -17.51 4.10 10.12
N ILE A 59 -17.42 4.62 11.36
CA ILE A 59 -16.71 5.87 11.65
C ILE A 59 -15.19 5.66 11.50
N ALA A 60 -14.64 4.60 12.10
CA ALA A 60 -13.21 4.33 12.11
C ALA A 60 -12.66 4.14 10.69
N ARG A 61 -13.34 3.39 9.83
CA ARG A 61 -12.92 3.16 8.44
C ARG A 61 -12.82 4.44 7.64
N ILE A 62 -13.81 5.34 7.77
CA ILE A 62 -13.79 6.67 7.12
C ILE A 62 -12.60 7.50 7.63
N ILE A 63 -12.34 7.49 8.93
CA ILE A 63 -11.17 8.19 9.51
C ILE A 63 -9.86 7.65 8.92
N GLN A 64 -9.76 6.33 8.72
CA GLN A 64 -8.55 5.67 8.23
C GLN A 64 -8.38 5.67 6.70
N LEU A 65 -9.30 6.26 5.94
CA LEU A 65 -9.18 6.30 4.48
C LEU A 65 -7.91 7.05 4.02
N ASN A 66 -7.19 6.47 3.06
CA ASN A 66 -6.14 7.19 2.34
C ASN A 66 -6.69 7.91 1.10
N GLU A 67 -5.83 8.63 0.38
CA GLU A 67 -6.21 9.39 -0.81
C GLU A 67 -6.89 8.54 -1.88
N LEU A 68 -6.28 7.40 -2.22
CA LEU A 68 -6.77 6.53 -3.27
C LEU A 68 -8.10 5.88 -2.84
N GLU A 69 -8.20 5.41 -1.60
CA GLU A 69 -9.45 4.88 -1.08
C GLU A 69 -10.55 5.94 -1.04
N LEU A 70 -10.24 7.22 -0.72
CA LEU A 70 -11.19 8.33 -0.80
C LEU A 70 -11.67 8.59 -2.23
N TYR A 71 -10.78 8.49 -3.23
CA TYR A 71 -11.16 8.68 -4.63
C TYR A 71 -12.18 7.63 -5.09
N PHE A 72 -12.02 6.39 -4.64
CA PHE A 72 -12.94 5.29 -4.98
C PHE A 72 -14.05 5.06 -3.94
N ALA A 73 -14.12 5.88 -2.88
CA ALA A 73 -15.18 5.79 -1.89
C ALA A 73 -16.51 6.17 -2.55
N GLU A 74 -17.54 5.34 -2.35
CA GLU A 74 -18.86 5.60 -2.92
C GLU A 74 -19.59 6.66 -2.08
N ASP A 75 -20.02 7.74 -2.73
CA ASP A 75 -20.75 8.87 -2.14
C ASP A 75 -22.22 8.55 -1.78
N ASP A 76 -22.68 7.32 -2.06
CA ASP A 76 -24.09 6.99 -1.91
C ASP A 76 -24.45 6.75 -0.43
N ALA A 77 -25.35 7.59 0.09
CA ALA A 77 -25.89 7.47 1.43
C ALA A 77 -26.59 6.11 1.65
N CYS A 78 -27.02 5.44 0.58
CA CYS A 78 -27.79 4.18 0.64
C CYS A 78 -26.98 2.88 0.51
N THR A 79 -25.69 2.92 0.20
CA THR A 79 -24.88 1.68 0.13
C THR A 79 -24.37 1.30 1.53
N SER A 80 -24.80 0.12 2.00
CA SER A 80 -24.37 -0.52 3.26
C SER A 80 -23.04 -1.27 3.13
N VAL A 81 -22.41 -1.22 1.95
CA VAL A 81 -21.29 -2.08 1.61
C VAL A 81 -20.08 -1.23 1.32
N GLU A 82 -19.35 -0.95 2.39
CA GLU A 82 -18.18 -0.09 2.33
C GLU A 82 -16.96 -0.87 1.79
N PHE A 83 -16.23 -0.28 0.84
CA PHE A 83 -15.06 -0.89 0.19
C PHE A 83 -13.77 -0.36 0.79
N TYR A 84 -13.29 -1.05 1.81
CA TYR A 84 -12.02 -0.72 2.44
C TYR A 84 -10.98 -1.77 2.11
N SER A 85 -9.72 -1.34 1.98
CA SER A 85 -8.63 -2.29 1.85
C SER A 85 -8.50 -3.15 3.11
N PRO A 86 -7.93 -4.37 3.01
CA PRO A 86 -7.64 -5.16 4.20
C PRO A 86 -6.77 -4.38 5.21
N ARG A 87 -5.91 -3.49 4.72
CA ARG A 87 -5.18 -2.54 5.56
C ARG A 87 -6.13 -1.61 6.30
N ASN A 88 -7.02 -0.88 5.62
CA ASN A 88 -7.95 0.04 6.27
C ASN A 88 -8.86 -0.67 7.29
N GLU A 89 -9.33 -1.88 6.98
CA GLU A 89 -10.12 -2.68 7.91
C GLU A 89 -9.34 -2.99 9.20
N LEU A 90 -8.09 -3.45 9.07
CA LEU A 90 -7.24 -3.72 10.21
C LEU A 90 -6.89 -2.44 10.98
N GLU A 91 -6.63 -1.32 10.29
CA GLU A 91 -6.35 -0.01 10.89
C GLU A 91 -7.54 0.47 11.73
N ALA A 92 -8.75 0.35 11.17
CA ALA A 92 -9.99 0.70 11.86
C ALA A 92 -10.18 -0.15 13.11
N LEU A 93 -10.08 -1.48 13.01
CA LEU A 93 -10.21 -2.40 14.13
C LEU A 93 -9.15 -2.13 15.23
N ASN A 94 -7.87 -1.97 14.85
CA ASN A 94 -6.79 -1.69 15.80
C ASN A 94 -6.95 -0.32 16.48
N SER A 95 -7.44 0.69 15.77
CA SER A 95 -7.72 2.01 16.37
C SER A 95 -8.80 1.92 17.45
N ILE A 96 -9.84 1.09 17.25
CA ILE A 96 -10.88 0.86 18.24
C ILE A 96 -10.32 0.11 19.46
N ILE A 97 -9.43 -0.88 19.26
CA ILE A 97 -8.74 -1.56 20.37
C ILE A 97 -7.94 -0.56 21.19
N LEU A 98 -7.15 0.29 20.54
CA LEU A 98 -6.33 1.29 21.22
C LEU A 98 -7.20 2.22 22.09
N LEU A 99 -8.33 2.70 21.56
CA LEU A 99 -9.27 3.54 22.31
C LEU A 99 -9.93 2.79 23.47
N ALA A 100 -10.22 1.50 23.31
CA ALA A 100 -10.74 0.65 24.37
C ALA A 100 -9.69 0.43 25.47
N ASP A 101 -8.42 0.22 25.11
CA ASP A 101 -7.31 0.02 26.05
C ASP A 101 -6.99 1.30 26.85
N ILE A 102 -6.99 2.47 26.18
CA ILE A 102 -6.87 3.77 26.85
C ILE A 102 -8.02 3.94 27.85
N SER A 103 -9.25 3.65 27.43
CA SER A 103 -10.44 3.77 28.29
C SER A 103 -10.36 2.81 29.49
N LEU A 104 -9.97 1.56 29.27
CA LEU A 104 -9.76 0.54 30.32
C LEU A 104 -8.74 0.99 31.38
N SER A 105 -7.68 1.70 30.99
CA SER A 105 -6.67 2.21 31.93
C SER A 105 -7.20 3.28 32.88
N THR A 106 -8.36 3.89 32.58
CA THR A 106 -8.94 5.02 33.32
C THR A 106 -10.27 4.71 34.02
N CYS A 107 -10.84 3.51 33.83
CA CYS A 107 -12.24 3.19 34.19
C CYS A 107 -12.45 2.52 35.57
N THR A 108 -13.71 2.53 36.04
CA THR A 108 -14.19 1.81 37.23
C THR A 108 -14.58 0.34 36.93
N HIS A 109 -14.85 -0.47 37.97
CA HIS A 109 -15.03 -1.93 37.85
C HIS A 109 -16.21 -2.40 36.95
N LEU A 110 -17.33 -1.67 36.86
CA LEU A 110 -18.47 -2.06 36.01
C LEU A 110 -18.21 -1.76 34.52
N GLN A 111 -17.61 -0.59 34.24
CA GLN A 111 -17.20 -0.16 32.90
C GLN A 111 -16.14 -1.11 32.31
N THR A 112 -15.28 -1.66 33.18
CA THR A 112 -14.24 -2.63 32.81
C THR A 112 -14.81 -3.85 32.08
N LYS A 113 -15.93 -4.42 32.54
CA LYS A 113 -16.52 -5.62 31.89
C LYS A 113 -17.05 -5.33 30.49
N MET A 114 -17.69 -4.17 30.28
CA MET A 114 -18.23 -3.81 28.96
C MET A 114 -17.11 -3.53 27.96
N LEU A 115 -16.09 -2.78 28.38
CA LEU A 115 -14.92 -2.51 27.55
C LEU A 115 -14.12 -3.78 27.23
N GLN A 116 -13.96 -4.70 28.18
CA GLN A 116 -13.36 -6.01 27.93
C GLN A 116 -14.17 -6.82 26.91
N GLY A 117 -15.50 -6.80 27.00
CA GLY A 117 -16.38 -7.45 26.02
C GLY A 117 -16.25 -6.84 24.62
N LEU A 118 -16.21 -5.51 24.53
CA LEU A 118 -15.95 -4.80 23.27
C LEU A 118 -14.59 -5.20 22.69
N ARG A 119 -13.53 -5.07 23.50
CA ARG A 119 -12.16 -5.41 23.12
C ARG A 119 -12.05 -6.85 22.60
N GLN A 120 -12.65 -7.81 23.30
CA GLN A 120 -12.66 -9.21 22.86
C GLN A 120 -13.40 -9.38 21.54
N THR A 121 -14.56 -8.73 21.37
CA THR A 121 -15.33 -8.79 20.12
C THR A 121 -14.52 -8.26 18.93
N ILE A 122 -13.79 -7.15 19.12
CA ILE A 122 -12.92 -6.59 18.09
C ILE A 122 -11.72 -7.51 17.79
N LEU A 123 -11.11 -8.12 18.81
CA LEU A 123 -10.03 -9.10 18.61
C LEU A 123 -10.50 -10.32 17.82
N ASP A 124 -11.69 -10.84 18.12
CA ASP A 124 -12.29 -11.95 17.39
C ASP A 124 -12.52 -11.55 15.91
N LEU A 125 -13.00 -10.32 15.66
CA LEU A 125 -13.15 -9.80 14.30
C LEU A 125 -11.81 -9.67 13.56
N ILE A 126 -10.74 -9.20 14.22
CA ILE A 126 -9.40 -9.15 13.62
C ILE A 126 -8.92 -10.54 13.26
N SER A 127 -9.10 -11.52 14.15
CA SER A 127 -8.72 -12.92 13.89
C SER A 127 -9.48 -13.49 12.71
N ASP A 128 -10.82 -13.34 12.70
CA ASP A 128 -11.69 -13.82 11.63
C ASP A 128 -11.35 -13.15 10.29
N PHE A 129 -11.05 -11.85 10.30
CA PHE A 129 -10.68 -11.10 9.10
C PHE A 129 -9.32 -11.55 8.58
N GLY A 130 -8.34 -11.74 9.47
CA GLY A 130 -7.03 -12.28 9.15
C GLY A 130 -7.13 -13.67 8.52
N ASP A 131 -7.89 -14.58 9.13
CA ASP A 131 -8.05 -15.96 8.64
C ASP A 131 -8.70 -16.03 7.25
N LYS A 132 -9.65 -15.13 6.94
CA LYS A 132 -10.32 -15.06 5.63
C LYS A 132 -9.42 -14.50 4.53
N ASN A 133 -8.48 -13.62 4.88
CA ASN A 133 -7.64 -12.89 3.93
C ASN A 133 -6.16 -13.34 3.96
N SER A 134 -5.79 -14.28 4.84
CA SER A 134 -4.44 -14.82 4.92
C SER A 134 -4.19 -15.78 3.77
N MET A 135 -3.23 -15.44 2.92
CA MET A 135 -2.64 -16.37 1.97
C MET A 135 -1.65 -17.27 2.74
N LYS A 136 -1.88 -18.58 2.75
CA LYS A 136 -0.97 -19.51 3.41
C LYS A 136 0.24 -19.74 2.52
N GLY A 137 1.34 -19.05 2.81
CA GLY A 137 2.63 -19.34 2.20
C GLY A 137 3.02 -20.80 2.45
N VAL A 138 3.44 -21.50 1.39
CA VAL A 138 3.91 -22.88 1.49
C VAL A 138 5.40 -22.85 1.84
N ILE A 139 5.76 -23.45 2.97
CA ILE A 139 7.16 -23.49 3.41
C ILE A 139 7.92 -24.57 2.63
N GLU A 140 8.97 -24.16 1.92
CA GLU A 140 9.92 -25.05 1.24
C GLU A 140 10.92 -25.63 2.25
N LYS A 141 10.64 -26.82 2.79
CA LYS A 141 11.45 -27.46 3.84
C LYS A 141 12.82 -27.97 3.37
N ASP A 142 13.01 -28.14 2.07
CA ASP A 142 14.22 -28.74 1.49
C ASP A 142 15.36 -27.74 1.30
N ARG A 143 15.10 -26.43 1.46
CA ARG A 143 16.14 -25.38 1.39
C ARG A 143 16.70 -25.06 2.77
N SER A 144 18.02 -24.95 2.86
CA SER A 144 18.74 -24.54 4.07
C SER A 144 18.72 -23.02 4.25
N CYS A 145 18.58 -22.56 5.49
CA CYS A 145 18.67 -21.16 5.91
C CYS A 145 19.85 -20.93 6.87
N ASP A 146 20.94 -21.69 6.73
CA ASP A 146 22.05 -21.69 7.70
C ASP A 146 22.71 -20.31 7.86
N GLN A 147 22.79 -19.53 6.78
CA GLN A 147 23.37 -18.18 6.82
C GLN A 147 22.45 -17.22 7.57
N GLU A 148 21.15 -17.28 7.31
CA GLU A 148 20.14 -16.48 7.97
C GLU A 148 19.99 -16.84 9.45
N GLU A 149 20.13 -18.12 9.82
CA GLU A 149 20.18 -18.55 11.21
C GLU A 149 21.38 -17.93 11.95
N ARG A 150 22.58 -17.91 11.34
CA ARG A 150 23.74 -17.23 11.94
C ARG A 150 23.54 -15.71 12.06
N LEU A 151 22.83 -15.09 11.11
CA LEU A 151 22.47 -13.68 11.21
C LEU A 151 21.50 -13.42 12.37
N ILE A 152 20.54 -14.32 12.61
CA ILE A 152 19.66 -14.26 13.78
C ILE A 152 20.49 -14.38 15.08
N GLU A 153 21.39 -15.36 15.17
CA GLU A 153 22.28 -15.52 16.32
C GLU A 153 23.16 -14.28 16.57
N TRP A 154 23.72 -13.70 15.51
CA TRP A 154 24.46 -12.44 15.60
C TRP A 154 23.56 -11.30 16.09
N GLY A 155 22.34 -11.19 15.58
CA GLY A 155 21.37 -10.20 16.04
C GLY A 155 21.05 -10.37 17.53
N GLU A 156 20.72 -11.59 17.96
CA GLU A 156 20.41 -11.92 19.35
C GLU A 156 21.60 -11.57 20.27
N SER A 157 22.84 -11.84 19.84
CA SER A 157 24.05 -11.43 20.57
C SER A 157 24.25 -9.92 20.69
N ASN A 158 23.63 -9.14 19.79
CA ASN A 158 23.62 -7.68 19.79
C ASN A 158 22.32 -7.09 20.39
N GLY A 159 21.48 -7.91 21.02
CA GLY A 159 20.27 -7.47 21.74
C GLY A 159 18.97 -7.49 20.92
N VAL A 160 18.96 -8.09 19.72
CA VAL A 160 17.71 -8.34 18.99
C VAL A 160 16.85 -9.35 19.76
N MET A 161 15.57 -9.03 19.91
CA MET A 161 14.58 -9.97 20.43
C MET A 161 13.66 -10.39 19.29
N THR A 162 13.58 -11.69 19.01
CA THR A 162 12.76 -12.20 17.90
C THR A 162 11.91 -13.39 18.32
N GLN A 163 10.65 -13.39 17.89
CA GLN A 163 9.75 -14.54 17.93
C GLN A 163 9.65 -15.22 16.56
N LEU A 164 10.51 -14.84 15.61
CA LEU A 164 10.49 -15.27 14.23
C LEU A 164 11.72 -16.12 13.90
N LYS A 165 11.59 -16.98 12.90
CA LYS A 165 12.72 -17.66 12.27
C LYS A 165 12.62 -17.51 10.75
N ILE A 166 13.75 -17.59 10.06
CA ILE A 166 13.76 -17.45 8.61
C ILE A 166 13.46 -18.81 7.97
N ALA A 167 12.71 -18.78 6.88
CA ALA A 167 12.36 -19.95 6.07
C ALA A 167 12.24 -19.55 4.60
N TYR A 168 12.30 -20.54 3.70
CA TYR A 168 11.92 -20.34 2.31
C TYR A 168 10.41 -20.54 2.15
N ILE A 169 9.78 -19.58 1.50
CA ILE A 169 8.36 -19.53 1.19
C ILE A 169 8.21 -19.59 -0.32
N GLU A 170 7.41 -20.53 -0.80
CA GLU A 170 7.11 -20.70 -2.22
C GLU A 170 6.58 -19.38 -2.82
N GLY A 171 7.18 -18.95 -3.93
CA GLY A 171 6.83 -17.70 -4.62
C GLY A 171 7.45 -16.43 -4.03
N SER A 172 7.65 -16.34 -2.71
CA SER A 172 8.19 -15.14 -2.04
C SER A 172 9.70 -15.23 -1.76
N GLY A 173 10.31 -16.41 -1.90
CA GLY A 173 11.73 -16.59 -1.60
C GLY A 173 11.96 -16.71 -0.09
N ARG A 174 12.83 -15.89 0.50
CA ARG A 174 13.10 -15.96 1.95
C ARG A 174 12.07 -15.11 2.68
N GLY A 175 11.54 -15.64 3.78
CA GLY A 175 10.54 -14.98 4.61
C GLY A 175 10.72 -15.30 6.09
N ALA A 176 10.08 -14.52 6.95
CA ALA A 176 10.09 -14.75 8.40
C ALA A 176 8.80 -15.44 8.84
N ILE A 177 8.90 -16.55 9.57
CA ILE A 177 7.75 -17.31 10.09
C ILE A 177 7.73 -17.30 11.62
N ALA A 178 6.55 -17.33 12.21
CA ALA A 178 6.38 -17.31 13.66
C ALA A 178 6.84 -18.62 14.31
N ARG A 179 7.60 -18.52 15.42
CA ARG A 179 8.08 -19.68 16.21
C ARG A 179 6.98 -20.29 17.09
N LYS A 180 5.94 -19.51 17.39
CA LYS A 180 4.80 -19.85 18.26
C LYS A 180 3.61 -18.99 17.85
N ASP A 181 2.44 -19.25 18.43
CA ASP A 181 1.28 -18.38 18.24
C ASP A 181 1.55 -17.00 18.89
N LEU A 182 1.29 -15.94 18.13
CA LEU A 182 1.43 -14.55 18.52
C LEU A 182 0.10 -13.83 18.37
N ASN A 183 -0.25 -13.00 19.34
CA ASN A 183 -1.50 -12.27 19.41
C ASN A 183 -1.35 -10.81 18.96
N VAL A 184 -2.48 -10.13 18.76
CA VAL A 184 -2.51 -8.68 18.54
C VAL A 184 -1.81 -7.97 19.69
N GLY A 185 -0.89 -7.07 19.36
CA GLY A 185 -0.06 -6.30 20.29
C GLY A 185 1.27 -6.98 20.67
N ASP A 186 1.45 -8.28 20.40
CA ASP A 186 2.73 -8.95 20.65
C ASP A 186 3.82 -8.37 19.73
N THR A 187 5.03 -8.23 20.26
CA THR A 187 6.21 -7.82 19.48
C THR A 187 6.83 -9.04 18.81
N ALA A 188 6.72 -9.11 17.48
CA ALA A 188 7.30 -10.20 16.69
C ALA A 188 8.81 -10.06 16.56
N LEU A 189 9.30 -8.82 16.40
CA LEU A 189 10.70 -8.48 16.26
C LEU A 189 10.98 -7.13 16.95
N GLU A 190 12.09 -7.05 17.68
CA GLU A 190 12.59 -5.82 18.31
C GLU A 190 14.08 -5.66 17.98
N ILE A 191 14.43 -4.54 17.33
CA ILE A 191 15.77 -4.26 16.82
C ILE A 191 16.37 -3.07 17.57
N PRO A 192 17.47 -3.24 18.32
CA PRO A 192 18.19 -2.13 18.93
C PRO A 192 18.73 -1.16 17.87
N VAL A 193 18.68 0.15 18.16
CA VAL A 193 19.21 1.18 17.23
C VAL A 193 20.69 0.97 16.89
N SER A 194 21.47 0.35 17.78
CA SER A 194 22.91 0.12 17.59
C SER A 194 23.27 -0.82 16.44
N ILE A 195 22.31 -1.56 15.88
CA ILE A 195 22.52 -2.42 14.70
C ILE A 195 21.73 -1.99 13.46
N ILE A 196 21.03 -0.85 13.54
CA ILE A 196 20.38 -0.25 12.37
C ILE A 196 21.47 0.43 11.55
N ILE A 197 21.46 0.20 10.24
CA ILE A 197 22.39 0.80 9.30
C ILE A 197 21.77 2.10 8.79
N SER A 198 22.40 3.23 9.11
CA SER A 198 21.95 4.58 8.76
C SER A 198 23.16 5.49 8.48
N GLU A 199 22.89 6.69 7.96
CA GLU A 199 23.92 7.63 7.48
C GLU A 199 24.97 7.95 8.55
N GLU A 200 24.59 7.88 9.84
CA GLU A 200 25.50 8.09 10.95
C GLU A 200 26.73 7.16 10.93
N LEU A 201 26.61 5.96 10.37
CA LEU A 201 27.76 5.05 10.22
C LEU A 201 28.80 5.58 9.24
N VAL A 202 28.38 6.40 8.27
CA VAL A 202 29.27 6.96 7.26
C VAL A 202 30.00 8.18 7.81
N HIS A 203 29.39 8.95 8.72
CA HIS A 203 30.00 10.14 9.34
C HIS A 203 31.34 9.88 10.02
N GLU A 204 31.58 8.64 10.45
CA GLU A 204 32.82 8.22 11.13
C GLU A 204 33.90 7.73 10.15
N THR A 205 33.66 7.82 8.84
CA THR A 205 34.55 7.29 7.79
C THR A 205 35.19 8.41 6.95
N ASP A 206 36.32 8.08 6.32
CA ASP A 206 37.02 8.94 5.35
C ASP A 206 36.16 9.32 4.13
N MET A 207 35.21 8.46 3.79
CA MET A 207 34.25 8.68 2.71
C MET A 207 33.39 9.92 2.92
N TYR A 208 32.93 10.17 4.15
CA TYR A 208 32.03 11.28 4.42
C TYR A 208 32.66 12.64 4.16
N ASP A 209 33.96 12.79 4.46
CA ASP A 209 34.69 14.04 4.22
C ASP A 209 34.76 14.41 2.74
N VAL A 210 34.77 13.43 1.84
CA VAL A 210 34.72 13.65 0.40
C VAL A 210 33.27 13.93 -0.05
N LEU A 211 32.33 13.09 0.37
CA LEU A 211 30.96 13.14 -0.14
C LEU A 211 30.21 14.40 0.31
N LYS A 212 30.44 14.90 1.54
CA LYS A 212 29.76 16.10 2.05
C LYS A 212 30.05 17.37 1.24
N GLU A 213 31.15 17.40 0.48
CA GLU A 213 31.54 18.53 -0.38
C GLU A 213 30.88 18.48 -1.76
N ILE A 214 30.22 17.37 -2.10
CA ILE A 214 29.47 17.22 -3.36
C ILE A 214 28.11 17.89 -3.20
N ASP A 215 27.91 18.98 -3.95
CA ASP A 215 26.65 19.71 -3.91
C ASP A 215 25.48 18.81 -4.37
N GLY A 216 24.39 18.83 -3.60
CA GLY A 216 23.17 18.08 -3.93
C GLY A 216 23.21 16.57 -3.68
N ILE A 217 24.29 15.98 -3.14
CA ILE A 217 24.29 14.55 -2.81
C ILE A 217 23.28 14.24 -1.70
N SER A 218 22.47 13.21 -1.89
CA SER A 218 21.49 12.78 -0.88
C SER A 218 22.12 11.85 0.17
N PRO A 219 21.59 11.85 1.41
CA PRO A 219 21.95 10.84 2.42
C PRO A 219 21.81 9.40 1.92
N GLU A 220 20.80 9.13 1.11
CA GLU A 220 20.57 7.82 0.48
C GLU A 220 21.72 7.44 -0.47
N THR A 221 22.20 8.38 -1.30
CA THR A 221 23.34 8.12 -2.20
C THR A 221 24.63 7.90 -1.40
N ILE A 222 24.85 8.66 -0.33
CA ILE A 222 26.00 8.45 0.58
C ILE A 222 26.00 7.03 1.14
N LEU A 223 24.86 6.58 1.65
CA LEU A 223 24.69 5.24 2.20
C LEU A 223 24.85 4.13 1.18
N LEU A 224 24.39 4.36 -0.04
CA LEU A 224 24.56 3.46 -1.16
C LEU A 224 26.06 3.27 -1.47
N LEU A 225 26.80 4.37 -1.60
CA LEU A 225 28.25 4.36 -1.89
C LEU A 225 29.05 3.68 -0.77
N TRP A 226 28.66 3.89 0.48
CA TRP A 226 29.23 3.19 1.63
C TRP A 226 28.97 1.68 1.54
N SER A 227 27.74 1.27 1.22
CA SER A 227 27.34 -0.13 1.15
C SER A 227 28.10 -0.90 0.07
N MET A 228 28.44 -0.24 -1.05
CA MET A 228 29.25 -0.84 -2.12
C MET A 228 30.64 -1.27 -1.63
N LYS A 229 31.29 -0.43 -0.81
CA LYS A 229 32.59 -0.74 -0.20
C LYS A 229 32.44 -1.73 0.95
N GLU A 230 31.48 -1.50 1.84
CA GLU A 230 31.29 -2.27 3.07
C GLU A 230 30.95 -3.74 2.81
N LYS A 231 30.23 -4.05 1.72
CA LYS A 231 29.97 -5.43 1.28
C LYS A 231 31.25 -6.28 1.17
N TYR A 232 32.38 -5.67 0.81
CA TYR A 232 33.66 -6.35 0.63
C TYR A 232 34.63 -6.18 1.81
N ASN A 233 34.21 -5.46 2.86
CA ASN A 233 35.01 -5.24 4.05
C ASN A 233 34.93 -6.47 4.99
N CYS A 234 36.03 -7.22 5.08
CA CYS A 234 36.08 -8.44 5.89
C CYS A 234 35.97 -8.18 7.40
N ASP A 235 36.33 -6.98 7.84
CA ASP A 235 36.29 -6.56 9.25
C ASP A 235 34.99 -5.81 9.61
N SER A 236 34.04 -5.73 8.67
CA SER A 236 32.76 -5.06 8.89
C SER A 236 31.99 -5.71 10.04
N LYS A 237 31.44 -4.87 10.94
CA LYS A 237 30.44 -5.28 11.93
C LYS A 237 29.23 -5.95 11.27
N PHE A 238 28.88 -5.52 10.06
CA PHE A 238 27.71 -5.94 9.30
C PHE A 238 28.03 -7.00 8.25
N LYS A 239 29.26 -7.56 8.25
CA LYS A 239 29.68 -8.60 7.30
C LYS A 239 28.65 -9.73 7.19
N ILE A 240 28.16 -10.22 8.31
CA ILE A 240 27.20 -11.33 8.33
C ILE A 240 25.87 -10.98 7.67
N TYR A 241 25.42 -9.72 7.78
CA TYR A 241 24.24 -9.23 7.08
C TYR A 241 24.49 -9.17 5.57
N PHE A 242 25.60 -8.56 5.14
CA PHE A 242 25.96 -8.48 3.73
C PHE A 242 26.16 -9.86 3.06
N ASP A 243 26.71 -10.83 3.79
CA ASP A 243 26.88 -12.21 3.33
C ASP A 243 25.53 -12.94 3.14
N THR A 244 24.46 -12.50 3.82
CA THR A 244 23.11 -13.06 3.64
C THR A 244 22.32 -12.41 2.50
N LEU A 245 22.75 -11.25 2.00
CA LEU A 245 22.04 -10.57 0.90
C LEU A 245 22.18 -11.36 -0.41
N PRO A 246 21.19 -11.30 -1.31
CA PRO A 246 21.30 -12.01 -2.57
C PRO A 246 22.42 -11.43 -3.43
N GLU A 247 23.06 -12.26 -4.26
CA GLU A 247 24.06 -11.80 -5.23
C GLU A 247 23.45 -10.93 -6.33
N LYS A 248 22.17 -11.17 -6.65
CA LYS A 248 21.38 -10.40 -7.61
C LYS A 248 19.98 -10.20 -7.05
N PHE A 249 19.43 -9.00 -7.23
CA PHE A 249 18.03 -8.75 -6.93
C PHE A 249 17.16 -9.04 -8.15
N ASN A 250 15.91 -9.40 -7.88
CA ASN A 250 14.94 -9.71 -8.91
C ASN A 250 14.05 -8.49 -9.18
N THR A 251 14.59 -7.29 -9.37
CA THR A 251 13.78 -6.09 -9.64
C THR A 251 13.63 -5.82 -11.13
N ALA A 252 12.64 -5.02 -11.52
CA ALA A 252 12.48 -4.63 -12.93
C ALA A 252 13.64 -3.79 -13.48
N LEU A 253 14.42 -3.16 -12.61
CA LEU A 253 15.65 -2.47 -13.00
C LEU A 253 16.65 -3.44 -13.64
N SER A 254 16.60 -4.73 -13.30
CA SER A 254 17.46 -5.80 -13.82
C SER A 254 16.79 -6.77 -14.80
N PHE A 255 15.53 -6.52 -15.23
CA PHE A 255 14.86 -7.32 -16.26
C PHE A 255 15.65 -7.46 -17.56
N SER A 256 15.59 -8.65 -18.14
CA SER A 256 16.10 -8.95 -19.48
C SER A 256 15.40 -8.13 -20.56
N ILE A 257 15.98 -8.09 -21.76
CA ILE A 257 15.37 -7.41 -22.91
C ILE A 257 14.04 -8.09 -23.25
N GLU A 258 14.00 -9.41 -23.17
CA GLU A 258 12.82 -10.24 -23.41
C GLU A 258 11.70 -9.88 -22.43
N ALA A 259 11.99 -9.81 -21.12
CA ALA A 259 11.01 -9.39 -20.11
C ALA A 259 10.50 -7.96 -20.32
N ILE A 260 11.38 -7.04 -20.74
CA ILE A 260 10.98 -5.66 -21.08
C ILE A 260 10.05 -5.64 -22.29
N THR A 261 10.31 -6.45 -23.33
CA THR A 261 9.40 -6.53 -24.49
C THR A 261 8.03 -7.12 -24.15
N MET A 262 7.94 -7.97 -23.12
CA MET A 262 6.64 -8.46 -22.63
C MET A 262 5.77 -7.34 -22.07
N LEU A 263 6.34 -6.23 -21.62
CA LEU A 263 5.60 -5.07 -21.07
C LEU A 263 5.13 -4.07 -22.13
N ASP A 264 5.33 -4.35 -23.41
CA ASP A 264 4.88 -3.48 -24.50
C ASP A 264 3.38 -3.16 -24.41
N GLY A 265 3.04 -1.89 -24.67
CA GLY A 265 1.69 -1.34 -24.50
C GLY A 265 1.27 -1.04 -23.06
N THR A 266 2.14 -1.25 -22.05
CA THR A 266 1.87 -0.88 -20.65
C THR A 266 2.69 0.35 -20.22
N LEU A 267 2.16 1.15 -19.29
CA LEU A 267 2.87 2.30 -18.72
C LEU A 267 4.15 1.90 -17.95
N LEU A 268 4.18 0.69 -17.39
CA LEU A 268 5.32 0.19 -16.62
C LEU A 268 6.60 0.08 -17.48
N LEU A 269 6.46 -0.17 -18.79
CA LEU A 269 7.61 -0.17 -19.70
C LEU A 269 8.36 1.16 -19.66
N GLU A 270 7.62 2.27 -19.80
CA GLU A 270 8.19 3.62 -19.79
C GLU A 270 8.76 3.97 -18.41
N GLU A 271 8.06 3.61 -17.33
CA GLU A 271 8.51 3.81 -15.95
C GLU A 271 9.86 3.13 -15.69
N ILE A 272 10.03 1.87 -16.13
CA ILE A 272 11.30 1.14 -15.96
C ILE A 272 12.41 1.77 -16.80
N MET A 273 12.13 2.15 -18.05
CA MET A 273 13.12 2.78 -18.92
C MET A 273 13.62 4.12 -18.33
N GLN A 274 12.70 4.94 -17.82
CA GLN A 274 13.06 6.20 -17.15
C GLN A 274 13.88 5.95 -15.89
N ALA A 275 13.50 4.98 -15.07
CA ALA A 275 14.26 4.62 -13.87
C ALA A 275 15.69 4.15 -14.20
N ARG A 276 15.85 3.28 -15.22
CA ARG A 276 17.18 2.83 -15.68
C ARG A 276 18.02 3.99 -16.20
N GLN A 277 17.44 4.86 -17.02
CA GLN A 277 18.14 6.02 -17.56
C GLN A 277 18.59 6.96 -16.44
N HIS A 278 17.75 7.16 -15.43
CA HIS A 278 18.09 7.96 -14.26
C HIS A 278 19.26 7.38 -13.47
N LEU A 279 19.29 6.06 -13.25
CA LEU A 279 20.41 5.39 -12.57
C LEU A 279 21.71 5.48 -13.39
N HIS A 280 21.65 5.29 -14.71
CA HIS A 280 22.82 5.47 -15.57
C HIS A 280 23.37 6.90 -15.51
N ALA A 281 22.50 7.91 -15.55
CA ALA A 281 22.91 9.29 -15.44
C ALA A 281 23.59 9.59 -14.09
N GLN A 282 23.04 9.10 -12.98
CA GLN A 282 23.67 9.22 -11.66
C GLN A 282 25.04 8.54 -11.61
N TYR A 283 25.18 7.36 -12.20
CA TYR A 283 26.45 6.64 -12.24
C TYR A 283 27.52 7.43 -13.02
N ASP A 284 27.16 7.91 -14.22
CA ASP A 284 28.09 8.66 -15.07
C ASP A 284 28.49 10.01 -14.46
N GLU A 285 27.63 10.61 -13.63
CA GLU A 285 27.92 11.84 -12.90
C GLU A 285 28.90 11.63 -11.73
N LEU A 286 28.70 10.57 -10.94
CA LEU A 286 29.44 10.38 -9.69
C LEU A 286 30.79 9.67 -9.87
N PHE A 287 30.79 8.51 -10.53
CA PHE A 287 31.92 7.57 -10.41
C PHE A 287 33.20 8.01 -11.13
N PRO A 288 33.16 8.62 -12.33
CA PRO A 288 34.37 9.11 -12.96
C PRO A 288 35.13 10.11 -12.08
N VAL A 289 34.43 11.01 -11.38
CA VAL A 289 35.07 12.00 -10.50
C VAL A 289 35.58 11.33 -9.23
N LEU A 290 34.72 10.58 -8.52
CA LEU A 290 35.08 9.92 -7.27
C LEU A 290 36.27 8.97 -7.42
N CYS A 291 36.27 8.14 -8.46
CA CYS A 291 37.31 7.13 -8.65
C CYS A 291 38.64 7.72 -9.13
N ASN A 292 38.63 8.81 -9.89
CA ASN A 292 39.86 9.44 -10.38
C ASN A 292 40.51 10.35 -9.34
N ASP A 293 39.71 11.14 -8.63
CA ASP A 293 40.21 12.14 -7.67
C ASP A 293 40.52 11.52 -6.31
N PHE A 294 39.82 10.44 -5.93
CA PHE A 294 39.93 9.79 -4.62
C PHE A 294 40.03 8.24 -4.71
N PRO A 295 40.98 7.68 -5.48
CA PRO A 295 41.06 6.23 -5.75
C PRO A 295 41.31 5.38 -4.49
N ASP A 296 41.95 5.94 -3.45
CA ASP A 296 42.18 5.23 -2.19
C ASP A 296 40.88 5.02 -1.38
N ILE A 297 39.93 5.96 -1.52
CA ILE A 297 38.63 5.92 -0.84
C ILE A 297 37.60 5.18 -1.70
N PHE A 298 37.62 5.45 -3.01
CA PHE A 298 36.71 4.92 -4.03
C PHE A 298 37.47 4.09 -5.09
N PRO A 299 37.98 2.89 -4.75
CA PRO A 299 38.70 2.04 -5.69
C PRO A 299 37.79 1.59 -6.86
N PRO A 300 38.16 1.82 -8.13
CA PRO A 300 37.30 1.57 -9.30
C PRO A 300 36.70 0.15 -9.35
N GLU A 301 37.41 -0.84 -8.82
CA GLU A 301 36.98 -2.24 -8.81
C GLU A 301 35.75 -2.48 -7.92
N LEU A 302 35.50 -1.62 -6.93
CA LEU A 302 34.32 -1.68 -6.07
C LEU A 302 33.16 -0.84 -6.60
N TYR A 303 33.43 0.05 -7.54
CA TYR A 303 32.50 1.07 -8.02
C TYR A 303 32.13 0.94 -9.50
N THR A 304 31.97 -0.32 -9.94
CA THR A 304 31.47 -0.67 -11.27
C THR A 304 29.94 -0.53 -11.37
N TRP A 305 29.41 -0.35 -12.59
CA TRP A 305 27.96 -0.29 -12.86
C TRP A 305 27.16 -1.43 -12.20
N GLU A 306 27.63 -2.67 -12.32
CA GLU A 306 26.93 -3.84 -11.77
C GLU A 306 26.79 -3.77 -10.24
N LYS A 307 27.84 -3.32 -9.55
CA LYS A 307 27.85 -3.14 -8.08
C LYS A 307 27.02 -1.94 -7.66
N PHE A 308 27.00 -0.89 -8.46
CA PHE A 308 26.16 0.29 -8.22
C PHE A 308 24.69 -0.09 -8.32
N LEU A 309 24.29 -0.75 -9.41
CA LEU A 309 22.92 -1.23 -9.60
C LEU A 309 22.51 -2.17 -8.47
N TRP A 310 23.38 -3.12 -8.08
CA TRP A 310 23.12 -4.01 -6.94
C TRP A 310 22.87 -3.22 -5.63
N ALA A 311 23.64 -2.16 -5.38
CA ALA A 311 23.47 -1.32 -4.21
C ALA A 311 22.17 -0.48 -4.28
N CYS A 312 21.81 0.06 -5.46
CA CYS A 312 20.52 0.69 -5.68
C CYS A 312 19.38 -0.26 -5.33
N GLU A 313 19.39 -1.47 -5.89
CA GLU A 313 18.35 -2.47 -5.68
C GLU A 313 18.26 -2.91 -4.21
N LEU A 314 19.39 -3.06 -3.50
CA LEU A 314 19.41 -3.29 -2.06
C LEU A 314 18.64 -2.20 -1.31
N TRP A 315 18.99 -0.93 -1.55
CA TRP A 315 18.37 0.17 -0.82
C TRP A 315 16.90 0.37 -1.21
N TYR A 316 16.52 0.17 -2.47
CA TYR A 316 15.12 0.27 -2.90
C TYR A 316 14.24 -0.84 -2.34
N SER A 317 14.75 -2.07 -2.25
CA SER A 317 13.96 -3.23 -1.82
C SER A 317 13.99 -3.52 -0.32
N ASN A 318 15.03 -3.08 0.41
CA ASN A 318 15.22 -3.43 1.82
C ASN A 318 15.29 -2.25 2.79
N SER A 319 15.34 -1.00 2.31
CA SER A 319 15.38 0.14 3.22
C SER A 319 14.01 0.48 3.82
N MET A 320 14.02 1.09 4.99
CA MET A 320 12.84 1.56 5.70
C MET A 320 13.08 2.99 6.21
N LYS A 321 12.05 3.82 6.20
CA LYS A 321 12.11 5.17 6.78
C LYS A 321 11.81 5.11 8.28
N ILE A 322 12.80 5.47 9.09
CA ILE A 322 12.75 5.37 10.56
C ILE A 322 12.77 6.76 11.19
N MET A 323 11.76 7.03 12.01
CA MET A 323 11.68 8.22 12.84
C MET A 323 12.42 7.98 14.15
N TYR A 324 13.51 8.72 14.35
CA TYR A 324 14.32 8.68 15.55
C TYR A 324 13.73 9.56 16.66
N SER A 325 14.29 9.44 17.88
CA SER A 325 13.83 10.21 19.04
C SER A 325 14.04 11.72 18.91
N ASP A 326 14.90 12.16 17.99
CA ASP A 326 15.09 13.58 17.63
C ASP A 326 14.01 14.11 16.68
N GLY A 327 13.05 13.27 16.28
CA GLY A 327 11.98 13.60 15.33
C GLY A 327 12.43 13.57 13.86
N LYS A 328 13.69 13.25 13.56
CA LYS A 328 14.18 13.16 12.18
C LYS A 328 13.84 11.80 11.58
N LEU A 329 13.41 11.83 10.33
CA LEU A 329 13.18 10.65 9.50
C LEU A 329 14.46 10.31 8.75
N ARG A 330 14.89 9.05 8.80
CA ARG A 330 16.11 8.58 8.13
C ARG A 330 15.85 7.28 7.39
N THR A 331 16.38 7.17 6.17
CA THR A 331 16.33 5.93 5.38
C THR A 331 17.40 4.97 5.93
N CYS A 332 16.99 3.77 6.33
CA CYS A 332 17.86 2.82 7.03
C CYS A 332 17.72 1.40 6.46
N LEU A 333 18.80 0.61 6.50
CA LEU A 333 18.70 -0.85 6.40
C LEU A 333 18.59 -1.42 7.81
N ILE A 334 17.68 -2.37 7.99
CA ILE A 334 17.42 -3.00 9.28
C ILE A 334 17.71 -4.49 9.15
N PRO A 335 18.89 -4.95 9.60
CA PRO A 335 19.22 -6.37 9.60
C PRO A 335 18.09 -7.19 10.22
N ILE A 336 17.84 -8.39 9.68
CA ILE A 336 16.75 -9.31 10.07
C ILE A 336 15.35 -8.84 9.65
N ALA A 337 15.00 -7.57 9.84
CA ALA A 337 13.67 -7.07 9.46
C ALA A 337 13.41 -7.12 7.95
N GLY A 338 14.48 -7.09 7.14
CA GLY A 338 14.40 -7.27 5.69
C GLY A 338 13.84 -8.62 5.20
N PHE A 339 13.66 -9.61 6.08
CA PHE A 339 13.01 -10.88 5.76
C PHE A 339 11.48 -10.88 5.99
N LEU A 340 10.92 -9.79 6.52
CA LEU A 340 9.47 -9.65 6.63
C LEU A 340 8.93 -9.29 5.23
N ASN A 341 8.27 -10.24 4.58
CA ASN A 341 7.69 -10.04 3.24
C ASN A 341 6.44 -9.16 3.29
N HIS A 342 6.03 -8.68 2.11
CA HIS A 342 4.79 -7.92 1.97
C HIS A 342 3.54 -8.82 1.97
N SER A 343 2.43 -8.31 2.50
CA SER A 343 1.10 -8.86 2.26
C SER A 343 0.07 -7.75 2.13
N LEU A 344 -0.97 -7.99 1.31
CA LEU A 344 -2.16 -7.15 1.23
C LEU A 344 -2.96 -7.15 2.55
N CYS A 345 -2.82 -8.20 3.35
CA CYS A 345 -3.37 -8.34 4.71
C CYS A 345 -2.23 -8.61 5.71
N PRO A 346 -1.40 -7.61 6.03
CA PRO A 346 -0.16 -7.78 6.79
C PRO A 346 -0.41 -8.06 8.27
N HIS A 347 0.57 -8.70 8.93
CA HIS A 347 0.56 -8.86 10.38
C HIS A 347 1.11 -7.63 11.09
N VAL A 348 2.05 -6.91 10.48
CA VAL A 348 2.65 -5.68 11.01
C VAL A 348 2.36 -4.49 10.09
N MET A 349 1.59 -3.52 10.56
CA MET A 349 1.26 -2.29 9.80
C MET A 349 2.00 -1.06 10.30
N HIS A 350 2.24 -1.00 11.60
CA HIS A 350 2.93 0.12 12.25
C HIS A 350 4.33 -0.31 12.66
N TYR A 351 5.29 0.27 11.96
CA TYR A 351 6.71 0.20 12.27
C TYR A 351 7.33 1.54 11.80
N GLY A 352 8.63 1.70 12.00
CA GLY A 352 9.34 2.89 11.54
C GLY A 352 9.42 4.04 12.53
N LYS A 353 9.19 3.78 13.82
CA LYS A 353 9.47 4.74 14.89
C LYS A 353 10.23 4.08 16.03
N VAL A 354 11.34 4.68 16.43
CA VAL A 354 12.12 4.22 17.59
C VAL A 354 11.32 4.48 18.87
N ASP A 355 11.17 3.45 19.69
CA ASP A 355 10.63 3.56 21.03
C ASP A 355 11.71 4.20 21.94
N PRO A 356 11.47 5.41 22.49
CA PRO A 356 12.46 6.09 23.31
C PRO A 356 12.72 5.38 24.66
N ALA A 357 11.76 4.57 25.15
CA ALA A 357 11.92 3.88 26.43
C ALA A 357 12.89 2.70 26.33
N THR A 358 12.92 2.04 25.18
CA THR A 358 13.75 0.84 24.93
C THR A 358 14.90 1.10 23.96
N THR A 359 14.94 2.27 23.32
CA THR A 359 15.93 2.65 22.28
C THR A 359 16.01 1.60 21.15
N SER A 360 14.85 1.08 20.77
CA SER A 360 14.71 0.01 19.79
C SER A 360 13.55 0.29 18.82
N LEU A 361 13.59 -0.36 17.67
CA LEU A 361 12.50 -0.42 16.71
C LEU A 361 11.68 -1.69 16.93
N LYS A 362 10.36 -1.54 17.08
CA LYS A 362 9.45 -2.67 17.35
C LYS A 362 8.52 -2.95 16.18
N PHE A 363 8.34 -4.22 15.88
CA PHE A 363 7.41 -4.74 14.89
C PHE A 363 6.29 -5.47 15.65
N CYS A 364 5.25 -4.72 16.01
CA CYS A 364 4.12 -5.24 16.78
C CYS A 364 3.00 -5.74 15.86
N LEU A 365 2.34 -6.81 16.27
CA LEU A 365 1.28 -7.42 15.49
C LEU A 365 -0.03 -6.64 15.56
N SER A 366 -0.59 -6.33 14.40
CA SER A 366 -1.93 -5.78 14.20
C SER A 366 -2.99 -6.86 13.94
N ARG A 367 -2.58 -8.10 13.65
CA ARG A 367 -3.41 -9.30 13.63
C ARG A 367 -2.63 -10.52 14.13
N PRO A 368 -3.29 -11.57 14.65
CA PRO A 368 -2.60 -12.77 15.12
C PRO A 368 -1.75 -13.43 14.01
N CYS A 369 -0.65 -14.06 14.42
CA CYS A 369 0.23 -14.86 13.56
C CYS A 369 0.43 -16.22 14.20
N ARG A 370 0.00 -17.29 13.52
CA ARG A 370 0.04 -18.65 14.07
C ARG A 370 1.44 -19.24 13.97
N SER A 371 1.77 -20.19 14.84
CA SER A 371 3.03 -20.93 14.75
C SER A 371 3.22 -21.54 13.36
N GLY A 372 4.36 -21.23 12.73
CA GLY A 372 4.68 -21.66 11.36
C GLY A 372 3.97 -20.88 10.25
N GLU A 373 3.14 -19.88 10.55
CA GLU A 373 2.64 -18.92 9.55
C GLU A 373 3.74 -17.92 9.21
N GLU A 374 3.79 -17.48 7.95
CA GLU A 374 4.63 -16.35 7.54
C GLU A 374 4.10 -15.07 8.19
N CYS A 375 5.00 -14.33 8.83
CA CYS A 375 4.72 -13.03 9.42
C CYS A 375 5.09 -11.96 8.39
N CYS A 376 4.09 -11.32 7.81
CA CYS A 376 4.28 -10.28 6.80
C CYS A 376 4.11 -8.88 7.40
N LEU A 377 4.73 -7.88 6.77
CA LEU A 377 4.51 -6.47 7.06
C LEU A 377 3.96 -5.72 5.83
N SER A 378 3.48 -4.50 6.02
CA SER A 378 3.11 -3.63 4.90
C SER A 378 4.30 -2.84 4.39
N TYR A 379 4.77 -3.03 3.14
CA TYR A 379 5.81 -2.14 2.56
C TYR A 379 5.29 -0.73 2.33
N GLY A 380 3.98 -0.57 2.16
CA GLY A 380 3.34 0.70 1.87
C GLY A 380 2.07 0.48 1.09
N ASN A 381 1.49 1.59 0.65
CA ASN A 381 0.32 1.62 -0.22
C ASN A 381 0.78 1.71 -1.68
N PHE A 382 1.53 0.70 -2.12
CA PHE A 382 2.18 0.69 -3.43
C PHE A 382 1.37 -0.06 -4.47
N SER A 383 1.38 0.46 -5.71
CA SER A 383 0.87 -0.24 -6.88
C SER A 383 1.76 -1.44 -7.20
N SER A 384 1.21 -2.39 -7.94
CA SER A 384 1.93 -3.51 -8.51
C SER A 384 3.06 -3.07 -9.45
N SER A 385 2.92 -1.93 -10.16
CA SER A 385 3.99 -1.36 -10.98
C SER A 385 5.20 -0.96 -10.12
N HIS A 386 4.96 -0.31 -8.97
CA HIS A 386 6.00 0.06 -8.02
C HIS A 386 6.65 -1.18 -7.38
N LEU A 387 5.84 -2.15 -6.94
CA LEU A 387 6.34 -3.38 -6.31
C LEU A 387 7.20 -4.20 -7.28
N ILE A 388 6.81 -4.32 -8.54
CA ILE A 388 7.64 -4.99 -9.57
C ILE A 388 8.94 -4.21 -9.80
N THR A 389 8.85 -2.89 -9.93
CA THR A 389 10.00 -2.05 -10.26
C THR A 389 11.09 -2.09 -9.18
N PHE A 390 10.70 -1.97 -7.91
CA PHE A 390 11.65 -1.75 -6.81
C PHE A 390 11.79 -2.92 -5.85
N TYR A 391 10.84 -3.87 -5.83
CA TYR A 391 10.87 -5.03 -4.93
C TYR A 391 10.87 -6.37 -5.67
N GLY A 392 10.48 -6.39 -6.95
CA GLY A 392 10.63 -7.57 -7.79
C GLY A 392 9.54 -8.63 -7.70
N PHE A 393 8.34 -8.25 -7.28
CA PHE A 393 7.23 -9.21 -7.16
C PHE A 393 5.88 -8.56 -7.46
N LEU A 394 4.90 -9.41 -7.82
CA LEU A 394 3.50 -9.06 -7.92
C LEU A 394 2.76 -9.64 -6.71
N PRO A 395 2.00 -8.84 -5.93
CA PRO A 395 1.30 -9.36 -4.76
C PRO A 395 0.22 -10.37 -5.17
N GLN A 396 0.02 -11.39 -4.34
CA GLN A 396 -1.05 -12.36 -4.56
C GLN A 396 -2.41 -11.77 -4.15
N GLY A 397 -3.38 -11.78 -5.06
CA GLY A 397 -4.72 -11.23 -4.85
C GLY A 397 -4.94 -9.90 -5.59
N ASP A 398 -6.11 -9.29 -5.38
CA ASP A 398 -6.42 -8.01 -6.00
C ASP A 398 -5.84 -6.86 -5.15
N ASN A 399 -4.76 -6.24 -5.63
CA ASN A 399 -4.19 -5.05 -5.00
C ASN A 399 -5.04 -3.81 -5.34
N LEU A 400 -5.62 -3.17 -4.32
CA LEU A 400 -6.51 -2.02 -4.49
C LEU A 400 -5.80 -0.75 -4.99
N TYR A 401 -4.47 -0.72 -4.93
CA TYR A 401 -3.64 0.37 -5.45
C TYR A 401 -3.31 0.21 -6.94
N ASP A 402 -3.79 -0.85 -7.60
CA ASP A 402 -3.65 -1.03 -9.04
C ASP A 402 -4.69 -0.21 -9.78
N VAL A 403 -4.22 0.91 -10.32
CA VAL A 403 -5.01 1.88 -11.07
C VAL A 403 -4.40 2.15 -12.44
N ILE A 404 -5.24 2.52 -13.39
CA ILE A 404 -4.82 3.11 -14.66
C ILE A 404 -5.11 4.62 -14.56
N PRO A 405 -4.09 5.48 -14.51
CA PRO A 405 -4.29 6.91 -14.56
C PRO A 405 -4.82 7.32 -15.94
N LEU A 406 -5.67 8.34 -15.97
CA LEU A 406 -6.22 8.93 -17.17
C LEU A 406 -5.75 10.38 -17.27
N ASP A 407 -5.08 10.69 -18.36
CA ASP A 407 -4.76 12.06 -18.74
C ASP A 407 -5.98 12.66 -19.44
N ILE A 408 -6.74 13.48 -18.72
CA ILE A 408 -7.92 14.16 -19.23
C ILE A 408 -7.55 15.64 -19.28
N ASP A 409 -7.32 16.15 -20.48
CA ASP A 409 -7.02 17.57 -20.70
C ASP A 409 -8.11 18.43 -20.02
N GLY A 410 -7.73 19.07 -18.92
CA GLY A 410 -8.55 20.07 -18.29
C GLY A 410 -8.62 21.26 -19.22
N SER A 411 -9.74 21.45 -19.91
CA SER A 411 -10.03 22.79 -20.42
C SER A 411 -10.08 23.71 -19.21
N ASP A 412 -9.07 24.56 -19.04
CA ASP A 412 -9.07 25.69 -18.12
C ASP A 412 -10.31 26.55 -18.41
N VAL A 413 -11.41 26.24 -17.74
CA VAL A 413 -12.55 27.14 -17.68
C VAL A 413 -12.49 27.77 -16.30
N ASP A 414 -11.96 28.99 -16.26
CA ASP A 414 -12.18 29.97 -15.20
C ASP A 414 -13.69 30.08 -14.93
N SER A 415 -14.23 29.22 -14.06
CA SER A 415 -15.61 29.33 -13.60
C SER A 415 -15.63 29.96 -12.21
N ILE A 416 -15.75 31.27 -12.20
CA ILE A 416 -16.16 32.10 -11.06
C ILE A 416 -17.60 31.70 -10.68
N VAL A 417 -17.78 30.62 -9.92
CA VAL A 417 -18.98 30.34 -9.11
C VAL A 417 -18.58 29.44 -7.93
N ASP A 418 -18.83 29.91 -6.70
CA ASP A 418 -18.68 29.19 -5.43
C ASP A 418 -19.54 27.91 -5.38
N MET A 419 -19.09 26.81 -6.00
CA MET A 419 -19.60 25.45 -5.78
C MET A 419 -18.45 24.44 -5.78
N PRO A 420 -18.51 23.34 -5.00
CA PRO A 420 -17.35 22.55 -4.66
C PRO A 420 -16.78 21.92 -5.92
N VAL A 421 -15.67 22.48 -6.38
CA VAL A 421 -14.78 21.90 -7.37
C VAL A 421 -14.54 20.44 -6.95
N SER A 422 -14.65 19.50 -7.88
CA SER A 422 -14.12 18.16 -7.61
C SER A 422 -12.61 18.35 -7.50
N ASN A 423 -12.11 18.47 -6.26
CA ASN A 423 -10.71 18.74 -5.91
C ASN A 423 -9.77 17.56 -6.26
N TRP A 424 -9.92 16.98 -7.44
CA TRP A 424 -9.09 15.91 -7.98
C TRP A 424 -8.47 16.46 -9.26
N THR A 425 -7.14 16.54 -9.28
CA THR A 425 -6.36 17.02 -10.43
C THR A 425 -5.97 15.89 -11.37
N THR A 426 -5.99 14.65 -10.87
CA THR A 426 -5.73 13.44 -11.64
C THR A 426 -6.93 12.50 -11.52
N HIS A 427 -7.32 11.91 -12.64
CA HIS A 427 -8.36 10.92 -12.68
C HIS A 427 -7.77 9.55 -12.99
N MET A 428 -8.46 8.52 -12.52
CA MET A 428 -7.99 7.15 -12.59
C MET A 428 -9.15 6.17 -12.58
N VAL A 429 -8.91 4.97 -13.09
CA VAL A 429 -9.81 3.82 -12.99
C VAL A 429 -9.10 2.66 -12.30
N ARG A 430 -9.88 1.70 -11.81
CA ARG A 430 -9.39 0.41 -11.32
C ARG A 430 -10.30 -0.70 -11.82
N GLY A 431 -9.94 -1.95 -11.55
CA GLY A 431 -10.75 -3.10 -11.92
C GLY A 431 -12.20 -2.96 -11.44
N THR A 432 -13.17 -3.01 -12.35
CA THR A 432 -14.58 -2.74 -12.01
C THR A 432 -15.22 -3.82 -11.15
N TRP A 433 -14.59 -5.00 -11.08
CA TRP A 433 -14.95 -6.08 -10.14
C TRP A 433 -14.74 -5.71 -8.67
N LEU A 434 -14.02 -4.62 -8.40
CA LEU A 434 -13.84 -4.05 -7.06
C LEU A 434 -14.96 -3.09 -6.66
N SER A 435 -15.89 -2.75 -7.56
CA SER A 435 -17.10 -1.99 -7.25
C SER A 435 -18.30 -2.94 -7.13
N LYS A 436 -19.29 -2.56 -6.32
CA LYS A 436 -20.59 -3.25 -6.22
C LYS A 436 -21.70 -2.37 -6.80
N ASN A 437 -21.43 -1.08 -6.99
CA ASN A 437 -22.41 -0.15 -7.51
C ASN A 437 -22.36 -0.07 -9.05
N HIS A 438 -23.05 -1.03 -9.68
CA HIS A 438 -23.28 -1.06 -11.12
C HIS A 438 -24.62 -0.41 -11.52
N SER A 439 -25.21 0.39 -10.63
CA SER A 439 -26.46 1.08 -10.93
C SER A 439 -26.28 2.16 -12.02
N PRO A 440 -27.37 2.63 -12.65
CA PRO A 440 -27.30 3.79 -13.55
C PRO A 440 -26.56 4.96 -12.90
N PHE A 441 -25.80 5.70 -13.70
CA PHE A 441 -24.92 6.80 -13.27
C PHE A 441 -23.70 6.39 -12.42
N SER A 442 -23.48 5.09 -12.18
CA SER A 442 -22.31 4.57 -11.44
C SER A 442 -21.52 3.54 -12.25
N TYR A 443 -22.18 2.54 -12.84
CA TYR A 443 -21.60 1.55 -13.79
C TYR A 443 -20.40 0.73 -13.27
N GLY A 444 -20.12 0.77 -11.97
CA GLY A 444 -18.89 0.24 -11.38
C GLY A 444 -17.65 1.09 -11.65
N LEU A 445 -17.84 2.33 -12.13
CA LEU A 445 -16.80 3.30 -12.43
C LEU A 445 -16.70 4.36 -11.30
N PRO A 446 -15.56 5.05 -11.17
CA PRO A 446 -15.35 5.99 -10.06
C PRO A 446 -16.22 7.24 -10.20
N SER A 447 -16.99 7.56 -9.16
CA SER A 447 -17.85 8.75 -9.14
C SER A 447 -17.09 10.04 -9.45
N PRO A 448 -15.89 10.31 -8.89
CA PRO A 448 -15.16 11.54 -9.22
C PRO A 448 -14.83 11.68 -10.71
N LEU A 449 -14.49 10.58 -11.39
CA LEU A 449 -14.25 10.57 -12.85
C LEU A 449 -15.53 10.88 -13.61
N LEU A 450 -16.61 10.16 -13.32
CA LEU A 450 -17.88 10.36 -14.02
C LEU A 450 -18.41 11.78 -13.81
N ASP A 451 -18.31 12.31 -12.58
CA ASP A 451 -18.75 13.66 -12.27
C ASP A 451 -17.90 14.73 -12.97
N HIS A 452 -16.59 14.50 -13.11
CA HIS A 452 -15.73 15.36 -13.94
C HIS A 452 -16.15 15.34 -15.41
N LEU A 453 -16.33 14.15 -15.99
CA LEU A 453 -16.75 14.01 -17.39
C LEU A 453 -18.13 14.63 -17.66
N ARG A 454 -19.09 14.45 -16.74
CA ARG A 454 -20.41 15.11 -16.80
C ARG A 454 -20.28 16.63 -16.82
N LYS A 455 -19.48 17.19 -15.90
CA LYS A 455 -19.26 18.65 -15.81
C LYS A 455 -18.60 19.21 -17.05
N SER A 456 -17.61 18.51 -17.60
CA SER A 456 -16.88 18.94 -18.81
C SER A 456 -17.81 19.06 -20.02
N ARG A 457 -18.82 18.18 -20.14
CA ARG A 457 -19.75 18.15 -21.27
C ARG A 457 -20.96 19.05 -21.09
N SER A 458 -21.55 19.05 -19.89
CA SER A 458 -22.80 19.77 -19.63
C SER A 458 -22.77 20.45 -18.25
N PRO A 459 -22.20 21.66 -18.16
CA PRO A 459 -22.11 22.40 -16.89
C PRO A 459 -23.45 22.67 -16.21
N THR A 460 -24.55 22.69 -16.98
CA THR A 460 -25.91 23.00 -16.52
C THR A 460 -26.75 21.76 -16.18
N LEU A 461 -26.39 20.57 -16.65
CA LEU A 461 -27.09 19.30 -16.39
C LEU A 461 -26.31 18.48 -15.37
N GLN A 462 -26.38 18.90 -14.11
CA GLN A 462 -25.60 18.29 -13.01
C GLN A 462 -26.37 17.20 -12.24
N THR A 463 -27.56 16.81 -12.69
CA THR A 463 -28.43 15.93 -11.91
C THR A 463 -28.53 14.55 -12.54
N LYS A 464 -28.18 13.51 -11.76
CA LYS A 464 -28.41 12.09 -12.05
C LYS A 464 -29.91 11.81 -12.19
N THR A 465 -30.49 12.19 -13.32
CA THR A 465 -31.92 12.08 -13.59
C THR A 465 -32.14 11.38 -14.92
N PHE A 466 -33.23 10.62 -15.01
CA PHE A 466 -33.63 9.88 -16.20
C PHE A 466 -34.29 10.79 -17.25
N LEU A 467 -33.80 12.01 -17.44
CA LEU A 467 -34.22 12.90 -18.52
C LEU A 467 -33.49 12.51 -19.80
N GLN A 468 -34.17 12.59 -20.96
CA GLN A 468 -33.61 12.20 -22.25
C GLN A 468 -32.21 12.79 -22.50
N GLY A 469 -32.04 14.12 -22.36
CA GLY A 469 -30.75 14.77 -22.59
C GLY A 469 -29.64 14.33 -21.62
N ASN A 470 -29.99 13.91 -20.41
CA ASN A 470 -29.02 13.34 -19.47
C ASN A 470 -28.60 11.93 -19.87
N LEU A 471 -29.55 11.10 -20.29
CA LEU A 471 -29.27 9.73 -20.74
C LEU A 471 -28.43 9.74 -22.03
N GLU A 472 -28.69 10.66 -22.95
CA GLU A 472 -27.88 10.87 -24.16
C GLU A 472 -26.44 11.29 -23.81
N ASN A 473 -26.27 12.25 -22.88
CA ASN A 473 -24.94 12.65 -22.42
C ASN A 473 -24.18 11.50 -21.74
N GLU A 474 -24.85 10.70 -20.89
CA GLU A 474 -24.24 9.52 -20.27
C GLU A 474 -23.82 8.47 -21.31
N LEU A 475 -24.63 8.24 -22.35
CA LEU A 475 -24.29 7.31 -23.44
C LEU A 475 -23.01 7.74 -24.13
N GLU A 476 -22.86 9.02 -24.47
CA GLU A 476 -21.64 9.54 -25.07
C GLU A 476 -20.42 9.38 -24.15
N ILE A 477 -20.56 9.67 -22.84
CA ILE A 477 -19.47 9.49 -21.88
C ILE A 477 -19.00 8.02 -21.87
N LEU A 478 -19.93 7.07 -21.82
CA LEU A 478 -19.59 5.65 -21.83
C LEU A 478 -19.02 5.19 -23.17
N GLU A 479 -19.48 5.73 -24.29
CA GLU A 479 -18.92 5.44 -25.63
C GLU A 479 -17.46 5.88 -25.74
N ASN A 480 -17.15 7.09 -25.26
CA ASN A 480 -15.77 7.61 -25.28
C ASN A 480 -14.85 6.79 -24.36
N LEU A 481 -15.30 6.49 -23.14
CA LEU A 481 -14.53 5.65 -22.23
C LEU A 481 -14.32 4.26 -22.81
N LYS A 482 -15.36 3.64 -23.37
CA LYS A 482 -15.25 2.32 -24.01
C LYS A 482 -14.21 2.36 -25.13
N TYR A 483 -14.26 3.37 -26.00
CA TYR A 483 -13.29 3.51 -27.09
C TYR A 483 -11.85 3.61 -26.58
N ILE A 484 -11.60 4.44 -25.57
CA ILE A 484 -10.27 4.59 -24.95
C ILE A 484 -9.78 3.25 -24.38
N PHE A 485 -10.62 2.54 -23.63
CA PHE A 485 -10.20 1.29 -22.98
C PHE A 485 -10.11 0.11 -23.93
N ASP A 486 -10.89 0.07 -25.01
CA ASP A 486 -10.70 -0.90 -26.10
C ASP A 486 -9.34 -0.67 -26.78
N ASP A 487 -8.99 0.58 -27.09
CA ASP A 487 -7.69 0.91 -27.69
C ASP A 487 -6.52 0.53 -26.77
N ILE A 488 -6.62 0.80 -25.46
CA ILE A 488 -5.64 0.36 -24.46
C ILE A 488 -5.49 -1.18 -24.46
N VAL A 489 -6.59 -1.92 -24.51
CA VAL A 489 -6.57 -3.39 -24.58
C VAL A 489 -5.91 -3.84 -25.89
N ASP A 490 -6.31 -3.28 -27.03
CA ASP A 490 -5.78 -3.64 -28.34
C ASP A 490 -4.27 -3.35 -28.47
N ASN A 491 -3.80 -2.20 -27.94
CA ASN A 491 -2.38 -1.83 -27.91
C ASN A 491 -1.53 -2.78 -27.08
N MET A 492 -2.06 -3.32 -25.98
CA MET A 492 -1.37 -4.38 -25.23
C MET A 492 -1.30 -5.69 -26.03
N GLY A 493 -2.25 -5.96 -26.92
CA GLY A 493 -2.29 -7.22 -27.66
C GLY A 493 -2.55 -8.44 -26.78
N ASP A 494 -2.53 -9.62 -27.39
CA ASP A 494 -2.79 -10.89 -26.71
C ASP A 494 -1.53 -11.45 -26.03
N ILE A 495 -1.77 -12.26 -25.00
CA ILE A 495 -0.73 -12.84 -24.16
C ILE A 495 -0.69 -14.36 -24.42
N ASP A 496 0.44 -14.86 -24.92
CA ASP A 496 0.64 -16.29 -25.16
C ASP A 496 1.06 -17.02 -23.87
N PHE A 497 0.08 -17.59 -23.18
CA PHE A 497 0.33 -18.38 -21.97
C PHE A 497 0.84 -19.80 -22.24
N ASP A 498 0.82 -20.30 -23.49
CA ASP A 498 1.16 -21.69 -23.80
C ASP A 498 2.65 -21.97 -23.55
N ASN A 499 3.51 -20.96 -23.65
CA ASN A 499 4.95 -21.06 -23.40
C ASN A 499 5.37 -20.67 -21.98
N ARG A 500 4.42 -20.32 -21.08
CA ARG A 500 4.73 -19.72 -19.78
C ARG A 500 5.65 -20.58 -18.90
N GLU A 501 5.55 -21.90 -18.95
CA GLU A 501 6.40 -22.78 -18.11
C GLU A 501 7.89 -22.61 -18.42
N ASN A 502 8.23 -22.40 -19.70
CA ASN A 502 9.61 -22.25 -20.18
C ASN A 502 10.19 -20.85 -19.97
N CYS A 503 9.36 -19.87 -19.64
CA CYS A 503 9.79 -18.50 -19.41
C CYS A 503 10.64 -18.37 -18.13
N SER A 504 11.58 -17.44 -18.17
CA SER A 504 12.32 -16.93 -17.02
C SER A 504 11.38 -16.22 -16.01
N TRP A 505 11.90 -15.91 -14.82
CA TRP A 505 11.08 -15.34 -13.75
C TRP A 505 10.59 -13.92 -14.10
N ASP A 506 11.43 -13.12 -14.75
CA ASP A 506 11.17 -11.75 -15.16
C ASP A 506 10.20 -11.70 -16.35
N GLU A 507 10.32 -12.61 -17.31
CA GLU A 507 9.33 -12.77 -18.38
C GLU A 507 7.95 -13.15 -17.82
N LYS A 508 7.89 -14.07 -16.85
CA LYS A 508 6.65 -14.45 -16.16
C LYS A 508 6.04 -13.24 -15.45
N LEU A 509 6.86 -12.45 -14.74
CA LEU A 509 6.39 -11.29 -14.00
C LEU A 509 5.88 -10.19 -14.94
N GLY A 510 6.57 -9.93 -16.05
CA GLY A 510 6.12 -9.01 -17.09
C GLY A 510 4.80 -9.43 -17.73
N MET A 511 4.68 -10.72 -18.05
CA MET A 511 3.45 -11.32 -18.58
C MET A 511 2.27 -11.19 -17.61
N ASP A 512 2.47 -11.52 -16.33
CA ASP A 512 1.43 -11.46 -15.31
C ASP A 512 0.96 -10.01 -15.07
N PHE A 513 1.89 -9.05 -15.05
CA PHE A 513 1.55 -7.63 -14.92
C PHE A 513 0.75 -7.11 -16.12
N LYS A 514 1.18 -7.45 -17.33
CA LYS A 514 0.44 -7.07 -18.54
C LYS A 514 -0.97 -7.65 -18.56
N ASN A 515 -1.11 -8.90 -18.13
CA ASN A 515 -2.41 -9.54 -17.98
C ASN A 515 -3.31 -8.82 -16.96
N LEU A 516 -2.74 -8.41 -15.83
CA LEU A 516 -3.43 -7.61 -14.82
C LEU A 516 -3.96 -6.28 -15.42
N GLN A 517 -3.11 -5.54 -16.14
CA GLN A 517 -3.50 -4.27 -16.78
C GLN A 517 -4.59 -4.49 -17.85
N ARG A 518 -4.45 -5.52 -18.69
CA ARG A 518 -5.46 -5.91 -19.69
C ARG A 518 -6.79 -6.29 -19.02
N ARG A 519 -6.76 -7.00 -17.89
CA ARG A 519 -7.95 -7.34 -17.11
C ARG A 519 -8.63 -6.09 -16.56
N ILE A 520 -7.88 -5.13 -16.01
CA ILE A 520 -8.42 -3.85 -15.53
C ILE A 520 -9.11 -3.11 -16.69
N ALA A 521 -8.39 -2.84 -17.77
CA ALA A 521 -8.91 -2.10 -18.92
C ALA A 521 -10.12 -2.80 -19.56
N GLY A 522 -10.05 -4.12 -19.76
CA GLY A 522 -11.16 -4.92 -20.29
C GLY A 522 -12.40 -4.91 -19.39
N SER A 523 -12.22 -4.88 -18.06
CA SER A 523 -13.34 -4.76 -17.12
C SER A 523 -14.04 -3.40 -17.20
N VAL A 524 -13.27 -2.33 -17.45
CA VAL A 524 -13.81 -0.98 -17.65
C VAL A 524 -14.60 -0.91 -18.96
N SER A 525 -14.03 -1.40 -20.07
CA SER A 525 -14.75 -1.49 -21.35
C SER A 525 -16.05 -2.29 -21.23
N SER A 526 -16.02 -3.44 -20.55
CA SER A 526 -17.20 -4.29 -20.31
C SER A 526 -18.26 -3.58 -19.46
N SER A 527 -17.85 -2.85 -18.43
CA SER A 527 -18.72 -2.01 -17.62
C SER A 527 -19.37 -0.90 -18.43
N CYS A 528 -18.61 -0.20 -19.29
CA CYS A 528 -19.14 0.83 -20.17
C CYS A 528 -20.19 0.24 -21.14
N HIS A 529 -19.89 -0.90 -21.76
CA HIS A 529 -20.81 -1.58 -22.66
C HIS A 529 -22.13 -1.96 -21.95
N THR A 530 -22.04 -2.57 -20.77
CA THR A 530 -23.21 -2.93 -19.96
C THR A 530 -24.02 -1.68 -19.56
N GLY A 531 -23.34 -0.61 -19.15
CA GLY A 531 -23.96 0.66 -18.82
C GLY A 531 -24.70 1.30 -20.00
N MET A 532 -24.15 1.20 -21.22
CA MET A 532 -24.81 1.69 -22.43
C MET A 532 -26.10 0.92 -22.72
N ASP A 533 -26.10 -0.41 -22.57
CA ASP A 533 -27.30 -1.22 -22.78
C ASP A 533 -28.40 -0.89 -21.77
N MET A 534 -28.02 -0.66 -20.51
CA MET A 534 -28.92 -0.17 -19.46
C MET A 534 -29.54 1.18 -19.85
N LEU A 535 -28.70 2.15 -20.25
CA LEU A 535 -29.16 3.49 -20.61
C LEU A 535 -30.04 3.49 -21.86
N LYS A 536 -29.73 2.69 -22.88
CA LYS A 536 -30.59 2.53 -24.08
C LYS A 536 -31.96 1.98 -23.69
N SER A 537 -32.01 1.04 -22.74
CA SER A 537 -33.29 0.55 -22.23
C SER A 537 -34.08 1.63 -21.49
N GLU A 538 -33.43 2.49 -20.71
CA GLU A 538 -34.10 3.60 -20.02
C GLU A 538 -34.54 4.71 -20.99
N LEU A 539 -33.71 5.05 -21.97
CA LEU A 539 -34.03 6.02 -23.02
C LEU A 539 -35.29 5.61 -23.80
N CYS A 540 -35.38 4.32 -24.16
CA CYS A 540 -36.57 3.75 -24.79
C CYS A 540 -37.83 3.90 -23.93
N LYS A 541 -37.72 3.81 -22.59
CA LYS A 541 -38.86 4.03 -21.68
C LYS A 541 -39.26 5.51 -21.65
N CYS A 542 -38.31 6.42 -21.52
CA CYS A 542 -38.57 7.86 -21.55
C CYS A 542 -39.29 8.28 -22.84
N MET A 543 -38.81 7.81 -24.00
CA MET A 543 -39.45 8.08 -25.29
C MET A 543 -40.86 7.48 -25.38
N ALA A 544 -41.10 6.31 -24.76
CA ALA A 544 -42.42 5.70 -24.74
C ALA A 544 -43.42 6.41 -23.80
N GLU A 545 -42.92 7.06 -22.73
CA GLU A 545 -43.71 7.89 -21.82
C GLU A 545 -44.06 9.23 -22.46
N ASP A 546 -43.12 9.89 -23.14
CA ASP A 546 -43.35 11.15 -23.88
C ASP A 546 -44.37 10.98 -25.03
N ILE A 547 -44.45 9.78 -25.63
CA ILE A 547 -45.46 9.46 -26.66
C ILE A 547 -46.86 9.23 -26.04
N ARG A 548 -46.94 8.90 -24.74
CA ARG A 548 -48.21 8.63 -24.05
C ARG A 548 -48.81 9.85 -23.35
N GLY A 549 -48.05 10.94 -23.24
CA GLY A 549 -48.52 12.26 -22.77
C GLY A 549 -48.34 12.47 -21.28
#